data_AF-A0A1G2Z9Y9-F1
#
_entry.id   AF-A0A1G2Z9Y9-F1
#
_cell.length_a   1.000
_cell.length_b   1.000
_cell.length_c   1.000
_cell.angle_alpha   90.00
_cell.angle_beta   90.00
_cell.angle_gamma   90.00
#
_symmetry.space_group_name_H-M   'P 1'
#
loop_
_entity.id
_entity.type
_entity.pdbx_description
1 polymer ?
#
loop_
_entity_poly.entity_id
_entity_poly.type
_entity_poly.pdbx_seq_one_letter_code
_entity_poly.pdbx_strand_id
1 'polypeptide(L)'
;MDEEKYHLTDDKYDILSHPRRRAQIQVLTLDPALAADVCERIGADKRLRRYALICPRSLSVRDAVEQVELTAQETVVSRLLIFDVRRVTLPRLRKSFNTIVGYNRRDFNKLCFSICIGDGPVNLFRDGRAVDLFVPFLASHRVDFHPAVFFYDPFLHYEPNELLPQGIDDEFVIPDVIPKRLGPYFRSETTRVGTIRQFFRAADKDDQTRKERRRMLKHLYRKRLAEQFPGHDGQFKDLFSRRGIQLASEKMNLYPLYFEDWIYDLMRKARRNAAPKNR
;
A
#
# COMPACT_ATOMS: atom_id res chain seq x y z
N MET A 1 18.52 -48.36 0.23
CA MET A 1 18.70 -47.35 -0.83
C MET A 1 18.30 -46.03 -0.21
N ASP A 2 19.27 -45.34 0.37
CA ASP A 2 19.05 -44.04 0.99
C ASP A 2 19.19 -42.97 -0.09
N GLU A 3 18.10 -42.24 -0.34
CA GLU A 3 18.12 -41.05 -1.18
C GLU A 3 18.87 -39.94 -0.43
N GLU A 4 20.11 -39.69 -0.83
CA GLU A 4 20.85 -38.49 -0.45
C GLU A 4 20.07 -37.26 -0.92
N LYS A 5 19.36 -36.61 0.01
CA LYS A 5 18.87 -35.25 -0.16
C LYS A 5 20.07 -34.32 -0.27
N TYR A 6 20.42 -33.96 -1.50
CA TYR A 6 21.36 -32.89 -1.79
C TYR A 6 20.80 -31.55 -1.28
N HIS A 7 21.23 -31.16 -0.07
CA HIS A 7 21.11 -29.78 0.38
C HIS A 7 22.19 -28.94 -0.32
N LEU A 8 21.82 -28.35 -1.46
CA LEU A 8 22.62 -27.28 -2.08
C LEU A 8 22.68 -26.10 -1.09
N THR A 9 23.78 -26.00 -0.34
CA THR A 9 24.15 -24.80 0.42
C THR A 9 24.61 -23.73 -0.56
N ASP A 10 23.65 -22.91 -0.98
CA ASP A 10 23.77 -21.82 -1.97
C ASP A 10 24.42 -20.55 -1.38
N ASP A 11 25.57 -20.71 -0.70
CA ASP A 11 26.10 -19.64 0.18
C ASP A 11 27.24 -18.82 -0.47
N LYS A 12 27.76 -19.23 -1.64
CA LYS A 12 28.91 -18.54 -2.28
C LYS A 12 28.56 -17.63 -3.45
N TYR A 13 27.39 -17.80 -4.08
CA TYR A 13 26.97 -17.00 -5.24
C TYR A 13 25.45 -16.79 -5.30
N ASP A 14 24.77 -16.54 -4.16
CA ASP A 14 23.35 -16.13 -4.19
C ASP A 14 23.24 -14.72 -4.82
N ILE A 15 23.20 -14.69 -6.16
CA ILE A 15 23.06 -13.48 -6.98
C ILE A 15 21.64 -12.88 -6.91
N LEU A 16 20.70 -13.58 -6.26
CA LEU A 16 19.30 -13.18 -6.15
C LEU A 16 18.99 -12.48 -4.82
N SER A 17 19.87 -12.64 -3.83
CA SER A 17 19.82 -11.96 -2.54
C SER A 17 20.70 -10.70 -2.53
N HIS A 18 20.17 -9.61 -1.98
CA HIS A 18 20.82 -8.29 -1.99
C HIS A 18 21.13 -7.84 -0.55
N PRO A 19 22.24 -8.31 0.06
CA PRO A 19 22.55 -8.02 1.47
C PRO A 19 22.89 -6.54 1.73
N ARG A 20 23.33 -5.80 0.70
CA ARG A 20 23.77 -4.40 0.81
C ARG A 20 22.64 -3.38 0.55
N ARG A 21 21.39 -3.73 0.86
CA ARG A 21 20.23 -2.82 0.76
C ARG A 21 20.41 -1.58 1.64
N ARG A 22 20.14 -0.42 1.05
CA ARG A 22 20.27 0.92 1.62
C ARG A 22 19.03 1.31 2.40
N ALA A 23 19.13 2.40 3.14
CA ALA A 23 18.03 2.97 3.91
C ALA A 23 17.05 3.72 2.97
N GLN A 24 16.51 3.03 1.96
CA GLN A 24 15.68 3.60 0.89
C GLN A 24 14.28 3.00 0.88
N ILE A 25 13.30 3.85 0.58
CA ILE A 25 11.88 3.52 0.41
C ILE A 25 11.50 3.90 -1.03
N GLN A 26 11.01 2.94 -1.80
CA GLN A 26 10.50 3.16 -3.15
C GLN A 26 8.97 3.22 -3.12
N VAL A 27 8.39 4.28 -3.68
CA VAL A 27 6.94 4.39 -3.91
C VAL A 27 6.66 4.09 -5.37
N LEU A 28 5.81 3.11 -5.65
CA LEU A 28 5.53 2.60 -6.99
C LEU A 28 4.04 2.80 -7.28
N THR A 29 3.71 3.93 -7.91
CA THR A 29 2.32 4.36 -8.18
C THR A 29 2.25 5.20 -9.46
N LEU A 30 1.12 5.16 -10.15
CA LEU A 30 0.83 6.06 -11.28
C LEU A 30 0.02 7.30 -10.84
N ASP A 31 -0.49 7.31 -9.60
CA ASP A 31 -1.34 8.36 -9.08
C ASP A 31 -0.54 9.43 -8.32
N PRO A 32 -0.50 10.67 -8.82
CA PRO A 32 0.17 11.78 -8.17
C PRO A 32 -0.40 12.11 -6.79
N ALA A 33 -1.70 11.94 -6.56
CA ALA A 33 -2.33 12.22 -5.27
C ALA A 33 -1.92 11.20 -4.20
N LEU A 34 -1.85 9.91 -4.57
CA LEU A 34 -1.31 8.88 -3.68
C LEU A 34 0.19 9.09 -3.45
N ALA A 35 0.96 9.39 -4.50
CA ALA A 35 2.39 9.70 -4.37
C ALA A 35 2.61 10.86 -3.40
N ALA A 36 1.98 12.01 -3.63
CA ALA A 36 2.12 13.18 -2.76
C ALA A 36 1.71 12.88 -1.31
N ASP A 37 0.62 12.15 -1.08
CA ASP A 37 0.19 11.79 0.26
C ASP A 37 1.19 10.87 0.98
N VAL A 38 1.66 9.81 0.33
CA VAL A 38 2.68 8.91 0.89
C VAL A 38 3.98 9.65 1.14
N CYS A 39 4.47 10.42 0.16
CA CYS A 39 5.79 11.04 0.23
C CYS A 39 5.82 12.15 1.30
N GLU A 40 4.76 12.96 1.41
CA GLU A 40 4.67 13.98 2.46
C GLU A 40 4.44 13.39 3.86
N ARG A 41 3.69 12.28 4.00
CA ARG A 41 3.55 11.58 5.29
C ARG A 41 4.89 11.07 5.81
N ILE A 42 5.66 10.43 4.92
CA ILE A 42 6.98 9.91 5.25
C ILE A 42 7.93 11.07 5.58
N GLY A 43 7.91 12.15 4.78
CA GLY A 43 8.76 13.32 5.01
C GLY A 43 8.46 14.07 6.30
N ALA A 44 7.19 14.13 6.71
CA ALA A 44 6.75 14.82 7.93
C ALA A 44 7.07 14.02 9.22
N ASP A 45 7.22 12.70 9.15
CA ASP A 45 7.54 11.87 10.32
C ASP A 45 9.02 11.96 10.68
N LYS A 46 9.30 12.51 11.87
CA LYS A 46 10.67 12.69 12.41
C LYS A 46 11.46 11.38 12.46
N ARG A 47 10.81 10.24 12.66
CA ARG A 47 11.43 8.91 12.75
C ARG A 47 11.92 8.40 11.39
N LEU A 48 11.37 8.94 10.30
CA LEU A 48 11.62 8.48 8.94
C LEU A 48 12.59 9.37 8.15
N ARG A 49 12.97 10.55 8.67
CA ARG A 49 13.85 11.55 8.02
C ARG A 49 15.17 11.02 7.46
N ARG A 50 15.71 9.94 8.03
CA ARG A 50 16.98 9.33 7.60
C ARG A 50 16.85 8.38 6.41
N TYR A 51 15.62 8.09 5.98
CA TYR A 51 15.37 7.18 4.87
C TYR A 51 15.24 7.98 3.58
N ALA A 52 16.00 7.61 2.55
CA ALA A 52 15.85 8.25 1.25
C ALA A 52 14.56 7.75 0.60
N LEU A 53 13.78 8.68 0.10
CA LEU A 53 12.49 8.40 -0.49
C LEU A 53 12.58 8.61 -2.01
N ILE A 54 12.22 7.58 -2.76
CA ILE A 54 12.22 7.60 -4.23
C ILE A 54 10.75 7.48 -4.66
N CYS A 55 10.24 8.56 -5.25
CA CYS A 55 8.87 8.67 -5.75
C CYS A 55 8.91 9.01 -7.25
N PRO A 56 7.95 8.51 -8.05
CA PRO A 56 7.80 8.94 -9.43
C PRO A 56 7.55 10.46 -9.48
N ARG A 57 8.10 11.11 -10.51
CA ARG A 57 8.03 12.58 -10.70
C ARG A 57 7.20 13.00 -11.92
N SER A 58 6.72 12.01 -12.67
CA SER A 58 5.98 12.26 -13.89
C SER A 58 4.64 12.94 -13.65
N LEU A 59 4.26 13.83 -14.59
CA LEU A 59 2.94 14.45 -14.67
C LEU A 59 1.96 13.64 -15.53
N SER A 60 2.46 12.75 -16.40
CA SER A 60 1.66 11.89 -17.27
C SER A 60 1.74 10.42 -16.85
N VAL A 61 0.68 9.66 -17.12
CA VAL A 61 0.61 8.23 -16.79
C VAL A 61 1.64 7.43 -17.59
N ARG A 62 1.80 7.74 -18.89
CA ARG A 62 2.75 7.03 -19.76
C ARG A 62 4.17 7.17 -19.24
N ASP A 63 4.61 8.40 -19.00
CA ASP A 63 5.95 8.68 -18.48
C ASP A 63 6.14 8.09 -17.08
N ALA A 64 5.07 8.00 -16.27
CA ALA A 64 5.12 7.33 -14.97
C ALA A 64 5.33 5.81 -15.11
N VAL A 65 4.70 5.15 -16.09
CA VAL A 65 4.94 3.73 -16.39
C VAL A 65 6.38 3.52 -16.84
N GLU A 66 6.87 4.32 -17.80
CA GLU A 66 8.25 4.23 -18.29
C GLU A 66 9.26 4.47 -17.16
N GLN A 67 9.02 5.43 -16.27
CA GLN A 67 9.85 5.68 -15.09
C GLN A 67 9.87 4.47 -14.13
N VAL A 68 8.73 3.84 -13.88
CA VAL A 68 8.67 2.63 -13.02
C VAL A 68 9.39 1.46 -13.69
N GLU A 69 9.30 1.31 -15.01
CA GLU A 69 10.06 0.28 -15.75
C GLU A 69 11.57 0.50 -15.66
N LEU A 70 12.06 1.72 -15.89
CA LEU A 70 13.49 2.06 -15.84
C LEU A 70 14.08 1.90 -14.44
N THR A 71 13.30 2.19 -13.40
CA THR A 71 13.75 2.07 -12.00
C THR A 71 13.59 0.67 -11.42
N ALA A 72 13.09 -0.30 -12.20
CA ALA A 72 12.77 -1.64 -11.71
C ALA A 72 14.00 -2.34 -11.10
N GLN A 73 15.15 -2.27 -11.77
CA GLN A 73 16.39 -2.88 -11.26
C GLN A 73 16.93 -2.14 -10.04
N GLU A 74 16.75 -0.82 -9.94
CA GLU A 74 17.20 -0.02 -8.80
C GLU A 74 16.50 -0.41 -7.50
N THR A 75 15.33 -1.05 -7.57
CA THR A 75 14.59 -1.50 -6.38
C THR A 75 15.36 -2.52 -5.52
N VAL A 76 16.37 -3.21 -6.07
CA VAL A 76 17.20 -4.17 -5.33
C VAL A 76 18.01 -3.55 -4.20
N VAL A 77 18.26 -2.23 -4.26
CA VAL A 77 18.93 -1.52 -3.17
C VAL A 77 17.96 -0.99 -2.11
N SER A 78 16.65 -1.01 -2.35
CA SER A 78 15.65 -0.51 -1.40
C SER A 78 15.31 -1.54 -0.32
N ARG A 79 15.02 -1.06 0.90
CA ARG A 79 14.58 -1.92 2.04
C ARG A 79 13.06 -2.03 2.11
N LEU A 80 12.35 -1.09 1.50
CA LEU A 80 10.90 -1.06 1.49
C LEU A 80 10.41 -0.65 0.11
N LEU A 81 9.48 -1.43 -0.43
CA LEU A 81 8.73 -1.13 -1.64
C LEU A 81 7.27 -0.90 -1.27
N ILE A 82 6.67 0.18 -1.77
CA ILE A 82 5.25 0.49 -1.57
C ILE A 82 4.58 0.39 -2.94
N PHE A 83 3.81 -0.67 -3.14
CA PHE A 83 3.09 -0.96 -4.37
C PHE A 83 1.68 -0.39 -4.31
N ASP A 84 1.33 0.40 -5.32
CA ASP A 84 -0.06 0.72 -5.62
C ASP A 84 -0.69 -0.41 -6.43
N VAL A 85 -1.54 -1.20 -5.78
CA VAL A 85 -2.18 -2.39 -6.37
C VAL A 85 -3.67 -2.17 -6.63
N ARG A 86 -4.10 -0.92 -6.77
CA ARG A 86 -5.49 -0.61 -7.08
C ARG A 86 -5.89 -1.14 -8.44
N ARG A 87 -7.17 -1.51 -8.58
CA ARG A 87 -7.73 -2.01 -9.84
C ARG A 87 -7.47 -1.09 -11.04
N VAL A 88 -7.47 0.22 -10.83
CA VAL A 88 -7.26 1.21 -11.91
C VAL A 88 -5.80 1.29 -12.38
N THR A 89 -4.82 1.18 -11.47
CA THR A 89 -3.40 1.36 -11.80
C THR A 89 -2.67 0.04 -12.08
N LEU A 90 -3.07 -1.03 -11.40
CA LEU A 90 -2.38 -2.32 -11.46
C LEU A 90 -2.25 -2.91 -12.88
N PRO A 91 -3.26 -2.87 -13.78
CA PRO A 91 -3.11 -3.41 -15.12
C PRO A 91 -1.96 -2.77 -15.92
N ARG A 92 -1.75 -1.46 -15.75
CA ARG A 92 -0.67 -0.72 -16.41
C ARG A 92 0.70 -0.97 -15.77
N LEU A 93 0.73 -1.21 -14.46
CA LEU A 93 1.96 -1.49 -13.71
C LEU A 93 2.35 -2.96 -13.66
N ARG A 94 1.48 -3.89 -14.08
CA ARG A 94 1.65 -5.34 -13.88
C ARG A 94 2.98 -5.85 -14.42
N LYS A 95 3.39 -5.44 -15.62
CA LYS A 95 4.67 -5.85 -16.21
C LYS A 95 5.85 -5.39 -15.35
N SER A 96 5.91 -4.10 -15.04
CA SER A 96 6.99 -3.51 -14.23
C SER A 96 7.03 -4.10 -12.83
N PHE A 97 5.87 -4.32 -12.21
CA PHE A 97 5.75 -4.92 -10.89
C PHE A 97 6.22 -6.36 -10.88
N ASN A 98 5.85 -7.17 -11.87
CA ASN A 98 6.35 -8.54 -11.99
C ASN A 98 7.88 -8.58 -12.10
N THR A 99 8.47 -7.67 -12.88
CA THR A 99 9.92 -7.52 -12.97
C THR A 99 10.55 -7.14 -11.62
N ILE A 100 10.01 -6.14 -10.94
CA ILE A 100 10.47 -5.71 -9.61
C ILE A 100 10.37 -6.86 -8.59
N VAL A 101 9.25 -7.56 -8.57
CA VAL A 101 9.04 -8.74 -7.72
C VAL A 101 10.10 -9.79 -8.03
N GLY A 102 10.34 -10.09 -9.31
CA GLY A 102 11.36 -11.04 -9.75
C GLY A 102 12.73 -10.72 -9.16
N TYR A 103 13.17 -9.46 -9.21
CA TYR A 103 14.45 -9.03 -8.65
C TYR A 103 14.54 -9.11 -7.12
N ASN A 104 13.41 -9.04 -6.40
CA ASN A 104 13.38 -8.89 -4.94
C ASN A 104 12.80 -10.12 -4.20
N ARG A 105 12.23 -11.11 -4.91
CA ARG A 105 11.45 -12.20 -4.33
C ARG A 105 12.20 -12.96 -3.23
N ARG A 106 13.50 -13.19 -3.43
CA ARG A 106 14.38 -13.90 -2.48
C ARG A 106 14.49 -13.18 -1.12
N ASP A 107 14.44 -11.85 -1.16
CA ASP A 107 14.64 -10.97 -0.01
C ASP A 107 13.36 -10.52 0.67
N PHE A 108 12.19 -10.76 0.06
CA PHE A 108 10.93 -10.32 0.62
C PHE A 108 10.66 -10.90 2.00
N ASN A 109 10.18 -10.03 2.89
CA ASN A 109 9.95 -10.26 4.31
C ASN A 109 11.21 -10.62 5.12
N LYS A 110 12.41 -10.48 4.53
CA LYS A 110 13.72 -10.70 5.16
C LYS A 110 14.56 -9.42 5.13
N LEU A 111 15.07 -9.04 3.97
CA LEU A 111 15.95 -7.88 3.77
C LEU A 111 15.22 -6.72 3.08
N CYS A 112 14.17 -7.05 2.32
CA CYS A 112 13.25 -6.12 1.69
C CYS A 112 11.83 -6.42 2.18
N PHE A 113 11.04 -5.39 2.44
CA PHE A 113 9.62 -5.54 2.75
C PHE A 113 8.78 -4.86 1.68
N SER A 114 7.60 -5.40 1.43
CA SER A 114 6.61 -4.79 0.55
C SER A 114 5.39 -4.36 1.36
N ILE A 115 4.86 -3.19 1.03
CA ILE A 115 3.53 -2.74 1.45
C ILE A 115 2.69 -2.63 0.18
N CYS A 116 1.47 -3.15 0.22
CA CYS A 116 0.49 -2.93 -0.83
C CYS A 116 -0.55 -1.91 -0.36
N ILE A 117 -0.89 -0.93 -1.19
CA ILE A 117 -2.04 -0.04 -1.00
C ILE A 117 -3.02 -0.36 -2.13
N GLY A 118 -4.24 -0.71 -1.77
CA GLY A 118 -5.25 -1.12 -2.74
C GLY A 118 -6.65 -0.73 -2.33
N ASP A 119 -7.57 -0.85 -3.28
CA ASP A 119 -8.95 -0.41 -3.16
C ASP A 119 -9.92 -1.54 -2.78
N GLY A 120 -9.42 -2.75 -2.52
CA GLY A 120 -10.21 -3.87 -2.00
C GLY A 120 -11.08 -4.62 -3.02
N PRO A 121 -11.86 -5.62 -2.58
CA PRO A 121 -12.71 -6.44 -3.45
C PRO A 121 -13.82 -5.62 -4.13
N VAL A 122 -14.06 -5.85 -5.43
CA VAL A 122 -15.07 -5.12 -6.22
C VAL A 122 -16.46 -5.11 -5.59
N ASN A 123 -16.86 -6.26 -5.04
CA ASN A 123 -18.21 -6.51 -4.53
C ASN A 123 -18.29 -6.37 -3.01
N LEU A 124 -17.36 -5.62 -2.40
CA LEU A 124 -17.24 -5.52 -0.94
C LEU A 124 -18.54 -5.06 -0.25
N PHE A 125 -19.37 -4.25 -0.92
CA PHE A 125 -20.62 -3.71 -0.35
C PHE A 125 -21.88 -4.32 -0.95
N ARG A 126 -21.76 -5.44 -1.69
CA ARG A 126 -22.88 -6.13 -2.33
C ARG A 126 -23.28 -7.37 -1.54
N ASP A 127 -24.57 -7.69 -1.56
CA ASP A 127 -25.18 -8.92 -1.04
C ASP A 127 -24.91 -9.22 0.45
N GLY A 128 -24.67 -8.21 1.30
CA GLY A 128 -24.40 -8.41 2.73
C GLY A 128 -23.09 -9.15 3.03
N ARG A 129 -22.21 -9.29 2.04
CA ARG A 129 -20.87 -9.88 2.21
C ARG A 129 -19.99 -8.93 2.99
N ALA A 130 -18.99 -9.43 3.70
CA ALA A 130 -18.22 -8.64 4.66
C ALA A 130 -16.71 -8.86 4.49
N VAL A 131 -16.02 -9.10 5.60
CA VAL A 131 -14.55 -9.24 5.66
C VAL A 131 -14.05 -10.47 4.89
N ASP A 132 -14.87 -11.48 4.71
CA ASP A 132 -14.55 -12.74 4.04
C ASP A 132 -14.12 -12.56 2.58
N LEU A 133 -14.67 -11.55 1.87
CA LEU A 133 -14.25 -11.21 0.51
C LEU A 133 -12.79 -10.75 0.42
N PHE A 134 -12.22 -10.25 1.51
CA PHE A 134 -10.81 -9.89 1.54
C PHE A 134 -9.89 -11.11 1.54
N VAL A 135 -10.34 -12.30 1.97
CA VAL A 135 -9.48 -13.49 2.02
C VAL A 135 -8.95 -13.87 0.63
N PRO A 136 -9.80 -14.17 -0.38
CA PRO A 136 -9.31 -14.50 -1.73
C PRO A 136 -8.63 -13.30 -2.39
N PHE A 137 -9.07 -12.08 -2.08
CA PHE A 137 -8.46 -10.86 -2.62
C PHE A 137 -7.02 -10.65 -2.09
N LEU A 138 -6.77 -10.85 -0.81
CA LEU A 138 -5.45 -10.70 -0.23
C LEU A 138 -4.53 -11.87 -0.63
N ALA A 139 -5.08 -13.07 -0.78
CA ALA A 139 -4.34 -14.25 -1.24
C ALA A 139 -3.74 -14.04 -2.65
N SER A 140 -4.47 -13.42 -3.58
CA SER A 140 -3.91 -13.11 -4.90
C SER A 140 -2.72 -12.14 -4.82
N HIS A 141 -2.85 -11.07 -4.04
CA HIS A 141 -1.75 -10.13 -3.80
C HIS A 141 -0.58 -10.76 -3.04
N ARG A 142 -0.83 -11.79 -2.22
CA ARG A 142 0.21 -12.52 -1.50
C ARG A 142 1.14 -13.26 -2.44
N VAL A 143 0.57 -13.93 -3.45
CA VAL A 143 1.33 -14.68 -4.47
C VAL A 143 2.19 -13.74 -5.32
N ASP A 144 1.65 -12.58 -5.64
CA ASP A 144 2.28 -11.63 -6.56
C ASP A 144 3.30 -10.72 -5.85
N PHE A 145 2.97 -10.16 -4.68
CA PHE A 145 3.75 -9.07 -4.06
C PHE A 145 4.37 -9.41 -2.70
N HIS A 146 4.01 -10.55 -2.12
CA HIS A 146 4.44 -10.96 -0.77
C HIS A 146 4.34 -9.85 0.30
N PRO A 147 3.23 -9.09 0.38
CA PRO A 147 3.13 -7.93 1.26
C PRO A 147 3.36 -8.32 2.71
N ALA A 148 4.14 -7.50 3.42
CA ALA A 148 4.25 -7.55 4.86
C ALA A 148 2.96 -7.04 5.53
N VAL A 149 2.28 -6.11 4.85
CA VAL A 149 0.99 -5.55 5.23
C VAL A 149 0.28 -5.00 4.00
N PHE A 150 -1.02 -5.23 3.93
CA PHE A 150 -1.91 -4.61 2.95
C PHE A 150 -2.68 -3.46 3.59
N PHE A 151 -2.78 -2.34 2.90
CA PHE A 151 -3.59 -1.18 3.28
C PHE A 151 -4.77 -1.04 2.32
N TYR A 152 -5.97 -1.28 2.85
CA TYR A 152 -7.22 -0.95 2.17
C TYR A 152 -7.47 0.55 2.24
N ASP A 153 -7.71 1.20 1.10
CA ASP A 153 -8.03 2.63 1.01
C ASP A 153 -9.52 2.86 0.69
N PRO A 154 -10.34 3.21 1.70
CA PRO A 154 -11.77 3.49 1.52
C PRO A 154 -12.09 4.60 0.53
N PHE A 155 -11.21 5.60 0.37
CA PHE A 155 -11.44 6.74 -0.51
C PHE A 155 -11.26 6.40 -1.98
N LEU A 156 -10.71 5.23 -2.28
CA LEU A 156 -10.39 4.79 -3.64
C LEU A 156 -11.11 3.51 -4.05
N HIS A 157 -11.91 2.94 -3.16
CA HIS A 157 -12.84 1.89 -3.53
C HIS A 157 -13.99 2.52 -4.32
N TYR A 158 -14.21 2.12 -5.56
CA TYR A 158 -15.40 2.49 -6.32
C TYR A 158 -16.22 1.25 -6.62
N GLU A 159 -17.52 1.32 -6.38
CA GLU A 159 -18.45 0.30 -6.87
C GLU A 159 -18.60 0.40 -8.39
N PRO A 160 -19.00 -0.69 -9.08
CA PRO A 160 -19.13 -0.70 -10.54
C PRO A 160 -20.01 0.41 -11.15
N ASN A 161 -20.93 1.00 -10.39
CA ASN A 161 -21.82 2.09 -10.81
C ASN A 161 -21.32 3.50 -10.42
N GLU A 162 -20.17 3.60 -9.74
CA GLU A 162 -19.61 4.89 -9.29
C GLU A 162 -18.56 5.45 -10.25
N LEU A 163 -17.98 4.63 -11.13
CA LEU A 163 -17.07 5.06 -12.18
C LEU A 163 -17.72 4.84 -13.55
N LEU A 164 -17.52 5.80 -14.46
CA LEU A 164 -17.80 5.59 -15.87
C LEU A 164 -16.81 4.56 -16.42
N PRO A 165 -17.25 3.58 -17.23
CA PRO A 165 -16.34 2.72 -17.96
C PRO A 165 -15.45 3.59 -18.85
N GLN A 166 -14.14 3.49 -18.70
CA GLN A 166 -13.20 4.07 -19.66
C GLN A 166 -13.07 3.12 -20.85
N GLY A 167 -13.21 3.65 -22.05
CA GLY A 167 -12.94 2.93 -23.29
C GLY A 167 -11.45 2.59 -23.43
N ILE A 168 -11.13 1.63 -24.29
CA ILE A 168 -9.74 1.20 -24.56
C ILE A 168 -8.92 2.36 -25.17
N ASP A 169 -9.59 3.25 -25.92
CA ASP A 169 -9.00 4.37 -26.65
C ASP A 169 -9.03 5.70 -25.89
N ASP A 170 -9.62 5.74 -24.69
CA ASP A 170 -9.65 6.96 -23.88
C ASP A 170 -8.26 7.25 -23.28
N GLU A 171 -7.90 8.54 -23.19
CA GLU A 171 -6.75 8.94 -22.40
C GLU A 171 -6.95 8.44 -20.96
N PHE A 172 -6.06 7.56 -20.50
CA PHE A 172 -6.22 6.92 -19.21
C PHE A 172 -6.15 7.98 -18.10
N VAL A 173 -7.28 8.19 -17.42
CA VAL A 173 -7.41 9.17 -16.35
C VAL A 173 -7.64 8.42 -15.04
N ILE A 174 -6.78 8.65 -14.05
CA ILE A 174 -6.98 8.11 -12.72
C ILE A 174 -8.11 8.91 -12.04
N PRO A 175 -9.18 8.25 -11.55
CA PRO A 175 -10.25 8.95 -10.85
C PRO A 175 -9.72 9.69 -9.63
N ASP A 176 -9.98 11.00 -9.60
CA ASP A 176 -9.64 11.89 -8.48
C ASP A 176 -10.87 12.33 -7.68
N VAL A 177 -12.07 11.90 -8.10
CA VAL A 177 -13.35 12.15 -7.43
C VAL A 177 -13.54 11.21 -6.26
N ILE A 178 -14.22 11.65 -5.21
CA ILE A 178 -14.62 10.73 -4.14
C ILE A 178 -15.70 9.76 -4.62
N PRO A 179 -15.73 8.51 -4.09
CA PRO A 179 -16.86 7.62 -4.26
C PRO A 179 -18.16 8.32 -3.84
N LYS A 180 -19.21 8.21 -4.65
CA LYS A 180 -20.50 8.90 -4.45
C LYS A 180 -21.08 8.63 -3.06
N ARG A 181 -20.93 7.40 -2.57
CA ARG A 181 -21.36 6.99 -1.22
C ARG A 181 -20.67 7.73 -0.08
N LEU A 182 -19.50 8.32 -0.32
CA LEU A 182 -18.80 9.16 0.65
C LEU A 182 -19.18 10.64 0.52
N GLY A 183 -19.85 11.04 -0.56
CA GLY A 183 -20.29 12.41 -0.83
C GLY A 183 -20.96 13.13 0.35
N PRO A 184 -21.95 12.52 1.04
CA PRO A 184 -22.65 13.15 2.17
C PRO A 184 -21.76 13.56 3.36
N TYR A 185 -20.54 13.02 3.43
CA TYR A 185 -19.58 13.32 4.49
C TYR A 185 -18.66 14.50 4.18
N PHE A 186 -18.73 15.02 2.96
CA PHE A 186 -17.91 16.13 2.49
C PHE A 186 -18.81 17.28 2.05
N ARG A 187 -18.37 18.51 2.31
CA ARG A 187 -19.18 19.71 2.12
C ARG A 187 -19.44 20.08 0.65
N SER A 188 -18.73 19.44 -0.29
CA SER A 188 -18.86 19.74 -1.72
C SER A 188 -18.70 18.47 -2.55
N GLU A 189 -19.58 18.31 -3.55
CA GLU A 189 -19.48 17.28 -4.59
C GLU A 189 -18.22 17.45 -5.46
N THR A 190 -17.62 18.65 -5.47
CA THR A 190 -16.37 18.94 -6.21
C THR A 190 -15.10 18.57 -5.44
N THR A 191 -15.23 18.05 -4.21
CA THR A 191 -14.07 17.70 -3.39
C THR A 191 -13.30 16.54 -4.03
N ARG A 192 -12.03 16.79 -4.37
CA ARG A 192 -11.13 15.77 -4.91
C ARG A 192 -10.44 14.98 -3.80
N VAL A 193 -10.07 13.73 -4.11
CA VAL A 193 -9.35 12.82 -3.21
C VAL A 193 -8.06 13.47 -2.70
N GLY A 194 -7.31 14.17 -3.55
CA GLY A 194 -6.08 14.89 -3.17
C GLY A 194 -6.31 15.91 -2.04
N THR A 195 -7.41 16.69 -2.12
CA THR A 195 -7.79 17.66 -1.10
C THR A 195 -8.11 17.00 0.24
N ILE A 196 -8.82 15.87 0.21
CA ILE A 196 -9.16 15.11 1.42
C ILE A 196 -7.92 14.52 2.06
N ARG A 197 -7.00 13.96 1.26
CA ARG A 197 -5.72 13.45 1.73
C ARG A 197 -4.91 14.55 2.39
N GLN A 198 -4.76 15.70 1.73
CA GLN A 198 -4.06 16.85 2.27
C GLN A 198 -4.67 17.32 3.61
N PHE A 199 -6.01 17.39 3.67
CA PHE A 199 -6.72 17.73 4.90
C PHE A 199 -6.35 16.75 6.02
N PHE A 200 -6.55 15.44 5.85
CA PHE A 200 -6.30 14.47 6.92
C PHE A 200 -4.81 14.22 7.21
N ARG A 201 -3.93 14.46 6.24
CA ARG A 201 -2.47 14.38 6.41
C ARG A 201 -1.97 15.48 7.34
N ALA A 202 -2.41 16.72 7.12
CA ALA A 202 -2.07 17.88 7.96
C ALA A 202 -0.56 18.00 8.24
N ALA A 203 0.27 17.74 7.22
CA ALA A 203 1.73 17.70 7.33
C ALA A 203 2.33 19.05 7.79
N ASP A 204 1.65 20.15 7.50
CA ASP A 204 2.02 21.52 7.85
C ASP A 204 1.45 21.99 9.21
N LYS A 205 0.62 21.18 9.87
CA LYS A 205 -0.04 21.53 11.13
C LYS A 205 0.69 21.00 12.36
N ASP A 206 0.35 21.53 13.52
CA ASP A 206 0.85 21.07 14.82
C ASP A 206 0.32 19.67 15.20
N ASP A 207 0.94 19.06 16.20
CA ASP A 207 0.63 17.68 16.62
C ASP A 207 -0.81 17.54 17.18
N GLN A 208 -1.39 18.58 17.77
CA GLN A 208 -2.75 18.53 18.29
C GLN A 208 -3.76 18.50 17.14
N THR A 209 -3.61 19.40 16.16
CA THR A 209 -4.43 19.42 14.94
C THR A 209 -4.35 18.10 14.18
N ARG A 210 -3.15 17.51 14.05
CA ARG A 210 -2.97 16.20 13.41
C ARG A 210 -3.70 15.08 14.15
N LYS A 211 -3.64 15.06 15.49
CA LYS A 211 -4.36 14.08 16.32
C LYS A 211 -5.87 14.23 16.17
N GLU A 212 -6.39 15.46 16.16
CA GLU A 212 -7.81 15.75 15.97
C GLU A 212 -8.31 15.27 14.61
N ARG A 213 -7.63 15.64 13.52
CA ARG A 213 -7.98 15.18 12.17
C ARG A 213 -7.88 13.67 12.02
N ARG A 214 -6.90 13.02 12.67
CA ARG A 214 -6.82 11.54 12.73
C ARG A 214 -8.01 10.93 13.48
N ARG A 215 -8.47 11.54 14.58
CA ARG A 215 -9.69 11.10 15.30
C ARG A 215 -10.93 11.27 14.44
N MET A 216 -11.05 12.38 13.70
CA MET A 216 -12.13 12.61 12.75
C MET A 216 -12.15 11.53 11.66
N LEU A 217 -11.01 11.23 11.05
CA LEU A 217 -10.90 10.17 10.03
C LEU A 217 -11.31 8.80 10.58
N LYS A 218 -10.83 8.48 11.79
CA LYS A 218 -11.20 7.24 12.48
C LYS A 218 -12.70 7.15 12.74
N HIS A 219 -13.32 8.25 13.14
CA HIS A 219 -14.76 8.33 13.36
C HIS A 219 -15.53 8.16 12.05
N LEU A 220 -15.11 8.85 10.97
CA LEU A 220 -15.69 8.71 9.63
C LEU A 220 -15.67 7.24 9.16
N TYR A 221 -14.51 6.60 9.20
CA TYR A 221 -14.37 5.20 8.81
C TYR A 221 -15.22 4.26 9.67
N ARG A 222 -15.29 4.49 10.99
CA ARG A 222 -16.10 3.67 11.90
C ARG A 222 -17.58 3.80 11.58
N LYS A 223 -18.09 5.02 11.45
CA LYS A 223 -19.48 5.29 11.10
C LYS A 223 -19.84 4.61 9.78
N ARG A 224 -18.97 4.75 8.77
CA ARG A 224 -19.16 4.16 7.45
C ARG A 224 -19.19 2.63 7.47
N LEU A 225 -18.26 1.99 8.18
CA LEU A 225 -18.27 0.52 8.28
C LEU A 225 -19.49 0.00 9.02
N ALA A 226 -19.96 0.69 10.06
CA ALA A 226 -21.17 0.32 10.79
C ALA A 226 -22.44 0.45 9.93
N GLU A 227 -22.55 1.52 9.13
CA GLU A 227 -23.67 1.72 8.20
C GLU A 227 -23.68 0.67 7.07
N GLN A 228 -22.50 0.29 6.57
CA GLN A 228 -22.38 -0.63 5.45
C GLN A 228 -22.44 -2.11 5.85
N PHE A 229 -22.05 -2.44 7.08
CA PHE A 229 -22.08 -3.81 7.61
C PHE A 229 -22.76 -3.86 8.98
N PRO A 230 -24.09 -3.60 9.06
CA PRO A 230 -24.81 -3.64 10.32
C PRO A 230 -24.63 -5.00 11.02
N GLY A 231 -24.26 -4.99 12.32
CA GLY A 231 -24.06 -6.21 13.10
C GLY A 231 -22.67 -6.85 12.97
N HIS A 232 -21.79 -6.32 12.13
CA HIS A 232 -20.41 -6.82 11.94
C HIS A 232 -19.34 -5.97 12.65
N ASP A 233 -19.72 -5.08 13.57
CA ASP A 233 -18.80 -4.15 14.25
C ASP A 233 -17.58 -4.84 14.89
N GLY A 234 -17.80 -6.04 15.44
CA GLY A 234 -16.75 -6.86 16.03
C GLY A 234 -15.67 -7.28 15.02
N GLN A 235 -16.05 -7.56 13.77
CA GLN A 235 -15.13 -8.03 12.73
C GLN A 235 -14.17 -6.92 12.27
N PHE A 236 -14.62 -5.67 12.30
CA PHE A 236 -13.85 -4.52 11.83
C PHE A 236 -13.09 -3.77 12.91
N LYS A 237 -13.28 -4.13 14.19
CA LYS A 237 -12.70 -3.41 15.34
C LYS A 237 -11.18 -3.26 15.23
N ASP A 238 -10.50 -4.30 14.77
CA ASP A 238 -9.03 -4.31 14.74
C ASP A 238 -8.42 -3.47 13.60
N LEU A 239 -9.18 -3.11 12.56
CA LEU A 239 -8.76 -2.14 11.53
C LEU A 239 -8.45 -0.75 12.11
N PHE A 240 -9.03 -0.45 13.27
CA PHE A 240 -8.85 0.80 13.98
C PHE A 240 -7.69 0.77 14.99
N SER A 241 -6.96 -0.34 15.02
CA SER A 241 -5.77 -0.57 15.82
C SER A 241 -4.54 -0.66 14.93
N ARG A 242 -3.35 -0.51 15.51
CA ARG A 242 -2.08 -0.72 14.80
C ARG A 242 -1.93 -2.16 14.28
N ARG A 243 -2.58 -3.13 14.93
CA ARG A 243 -2.45 -4.55 14.60
C ARG A 243 -3.10 -4.87 13.26
N GLY A 244 -4.15 -4.15 12.89
CA GLY A 244 -5.00 -4.49 11.76
C GLY A 244 -5.78 -5.78 11.99
N ILE A 245 -6.53 -6.20 10.98
CA ILE A 245 -7.14 -7.53 10.97
C ILE A 245 -6.12 -8.52 10.38
N GLN A 246 -6.01 -9.69 11.01
CA GLN A 246 -5.36 -10.85 10.43
C GLN A 246 -6.41 -11.71 9.73
N LEU A 247 -6.27 -11.90 8.41
CA LEU A 247 -7.15 -12.71 7.58
C LEU A 247 -6.33 -13.82 6.96
N ALA A 248 -6.53 -15.06 7.42
CA ALA A 248 -5.65 -16.18 7.12
C ALA A 248 -4.17 -15.81 7.41
N SER A 249 -3.30 -15.84 6.40
CA SER A 249 -1.87 -15.52 6.54
C SER A 249 -1.57 -14.03 6.32
N GLU A 250 -2.55 -13.25 5.91
CA GLU A 250 -2.42 -11.89 5.42
C GLU A 250 -2.89 -10.87 6.46
N LYS A 251 -2.20 -9.73 6.50
CA LYS A 251 -2.56 -8.62 7.39
C LYS A 251 -3.13 -7.46 6.61
N MET A 252 -4.26 -6.94 7.07
CA MET A 252 -4.94 -5.81 6.49
C MET A 252 -5.09 -4.65 7.49
N ASN A 253 -4.79 -3.44 7.03
CA ASN A 253 -5.02 -2.17 7.72
C ASN A 253 -5.84 -1.21 6.87
N LEU A 254 -6.34 -0.14 7.49
CA LEU A 254 -6.96 0.99 6.78
C LEU A 254 -5.92 2.04 6.46
N TYR A 255 -5.82 2.45 5.20
CA TYR A 255 -5.02 3.61 4.81
C TYR A 255 -5.71 4.91 5.27
N PRO A 256 -5.00 5.90 5.83
CA PRO A 256 -3.59 5.93 6.23
C PRO A 256 -3.38 5.65 7.74
N LEU A 257 -4.32 4.97 8.42
CA LEU A 257 -4.20 4.73 9.86
C LEU A 257 -2.98 3.86 10.18
N TYR A 258 -2.10 4.36 11.05
CA TYR A 258 -0.84 3.71 11.47
C TYR A 258 0.14 3.43 10.32
N PHE A 259 -0.03 4.07 9.17
CA PHE A 259 0.82 3.83 8.00
C PHE A 259 2.30 4.13 8.28
N GLU A 260 2.58 5.28 8.91
CA GLU A 260 3.95 5.70 9.23
C GLU A 260 4.60 4.77 10.27
N ASP A 261 3.79 4.23 11.20
CA ASP A 261 4.24 3.26 12.21
C ASP A 261 4.64 1.92 11.59
N TRP A 262 3.95 1.49 10.54
CA TRP A 262 4.30 0.28 9.79
C TRP A 262 5.59 0.47 9.00
N ILE A 263 5.73 1.60 8.30
CA ILE A 263 6.97 1.93 7.57
C ILE A 263 8.16 1.91 8.52
N TYR A 264 8.05 2.57 9.67
CA TYR A 264 9.13 2.63 10.65
C TYR A 264 9.56 1.25 11.15
N ASP A 265 8.59 0.39 11.48
CA ASP A 265 8.87 -0.96 11.98
C ASP A 265 9.50 -1.86 10.93
N LEU A 266 9.00 -1.82 9.69
CA LEU A 266 9.53 -2.62 8.58
C LEU A 266 10.96 -2.19 8.23
N MET A 267 11.22 -0.89 8.18
CA MET A 267 12.58 -0.36 7.94
C MET A 267 13.55 -0.75 9.07
N ARG A 268 13.08 -0.76 10.33
CA ARG A 268 13.88 -1.29 11.46
C ARG A 268 14.09 -2.79 11.38
N LYS A 269 13.08 -3.55 10.95
CA LYS A 269 13.17 -5.01 10.79
C LYS A 269 14.17 -5.37 9.69
N ALA A 270 14.10 -4.72 8.53
CA ALA A 270 15.07 -4.89 7.44
C ALA A 270 16.51 -4.61 7.92
N ARG A 271 16.72 -3.49 8.62
CA ARG A 271 18.04 -3.15 9.17
C ARG A 271 18.55 -4.20 10.17
N ARG A 272 17.69 -4.69 11.07
CA ARG A 272 18.07 -5.72 12.04
C ARG A 272 18.42 -7.04 11.36
N ASN A 273 17.66 -7.43 10.36
CA ASN A 273 17.88 -8.67 9.61
C ASN A 273 19.18 -8.62 8.78
N ALA A 274 19.58 -7.44 8.33
CA ALA A 274 20.83 -7.22 7.60
C ALA A 274 22.07 -7.04 8.51
N ALA A 275 21.89 -6.90 9.82
CA ALA A 275 23.02 -6.75 10.74
C ALA A 275 23.76 -8.10 10.85
N PRO A 276 25.11 -8.11 10.87
CA PRO A 276 25.87 -9.33 11.11
C PRO A 276 25.43 -9.92 12.45
N LYS A 277 25.02 -11.19 12.45
CA LYS A 277 24.77 -11.91 13.70
C LYS A 277 26.16 -12.16 14.30
N ASN A 278 26.45 -11.55 15.45
CA ASN A 278 27.61 -11.95 16.25
C ASN A 278 27.44 -13.46 16.53
N ARG A 279 28.26 -14.28 15.89
CA ARG A 279 28.46 -15.68 16.23
C ARG A 279 29.60 -15.78 17.22
#